data_AF-A0A254N648-F1
#
_entry.id   AF-A0A254N648-F1
#
_cell.length_a   1.000
_cell.length_b   1.000
_cell.length_c   1.000
_cell.angle_alpha   90.00
_cell.angle_beta   90.00
_cell.angle_gamma   90.00
#
_symmetry.space_group_name_H-M   'P 1'
#
loop_
_entity.id
_entity.type
_entity.pdbx_description
1 polymer ?
#
loop_
_entity_poly.entity_id
_entity_poly.type
_entity_poly.pdbx_seq_one_letter_code
_entity_poly.pdbx_strand_id
1 'polypeptide(L)'
;MRLAAAHRGKVTQLAVMLSCLAAEQGSSTVRPTRAALRRFAVSRDAAYDALRKLEAAGLVYVWRLPGRVPKVSLVEPGTDQALRLS
;
A
#
# COMPACT_ATOMS: atom_id res chain seq x y z
N MET A 1 2.92 -2.77 -13.41
CA MET A 1 3.63 -2.72 -12.11
C MET A 1 4.78 -1.71 -12.15
N ARG A 2 4.52 -0.40 -12.02
CA ARG A 2 5.57 0.66 -12.04
C ARG A 2 5.92 1.26 -10.67
N LEU A 3 5.19 0.91 -9.61
CA LEU A 3 5.41 1.37 -8.23
C LEU A 3 6.77 0.95 -7.61
N ALA A 4 7.51 0.04 -8.26
CA ALA A 4 8.70 -0.60 -7.70
C ALA A 4 10.03 0.15 -7.92
N ALA A 5 10.05 1.19 -8.76
CA ALA A 5 11.31 1.65 -9.35
C ALA A 5 12.24 2.49 -8.45
N ALA A 6 11.79 2.93 -7.26
CA ALA A 6 12.58 3.85 -6.42
C ALA A 6 12.95 3.33 -5.01
N HIS A 7 12.46 2.16 -4.57
CA HIS A 7 12.74 1.67 -3.22
C HIS A 7 13.28 0.23 -3.20
N ARG A 8 14.53 0.06 -2.77
CA ARG A 8 15.17 -1.25 -2.63
C ARG A 8 14.68 -1.91 -1.32
N GLY A 9 13.96 -3.03 -1.42
CA GLY A 9 13.52 -3.86 -0.27
C GLY A 9 12.03 -3.74 0.13
N LYS A 10 11.76 -3.90 1.44
CA LYS A 10 10.43 -4.08 2.08
C LYS A 10 9.32 -3.09 1.63
N VAL A 11 9.68 -1.89 1.17
CA VAL A 11 8.75 -0.89 0.64
C VAL A 11 8.09 -1.38 -0.66
N THR A 12 8.89 -1.91 -1.59
CA THR A 12 8.40 -2.47 -2.85
C THR A 12 7.54 -3.71 -2.60
N GLN A 13 7.91 -4.55 -1.63
CA GLN A 13 7.10 -5.70 -1.23
C GLN A 13 5.72 -5.27 -0.71
N LEU A 14 5.65 -4.22 0.11
CA LEU A 14 4.37 -3.65 0.54
C LEU A 14 3.58 -3.07 -0.64
N ALA A 15 4.23 -2.32 -1.55
CA ALA A 15 3.56 -1.74 -2.71
C ALA A 15 2.93 -2.83 -3.61
N VAL A 16 3.64 -3.95 -3.82
CA VAL A 16 3.12 -5.12 -4.54
C VAL A 16 1.94 -5.73 -3.80
N MET A 17 2.06 -5.95 -2.49
CA MET A 17 0.96 -6.47 -1.67
C MET A 17 -0.30 -5.60 -1.81
N LEU A 18 -0.17 -4.28 -1.66
CA LEU A 18 -1.31 -3.36 -1.75
C LEU A 18 -1.95 -3.40 -3.15
N SER A 19 -1.12 -3.46 -4.20
CA SER A 19 -1.60 -3.58 -5.59
C SER A 19 -2.36 -4.88 -5.83
N CYS A 20 -1.86 -6.01 -5.32
CA CYS A 20 -2.55 -7.30 -5.41
C CYS A 20 -3.89 -7.27 -4.66
N LEU A 21 -3.91 -6.73 -3.44
CA LEU A 21 -5.15 -6.61 -2.66
C LEU A 21 -6.19 -5.75 -3.39
N ALA A 22 -5.75 -4.68 -4.06
CA ALA A 22 -6.64 -3.77 -4.77
C ALA A 22 -7.26 -4.43 -6.01
N ALA A 23 -6.43 -5.17 -6.76
CA ALA A 23 -6.90 -5.98 -7.88
C ALA A 23 -7.88 -7.07 -7.42
N GLU A 24 -7.56 -7.80 -6.36
CA GLU A 24 -8.43 -8.86 -5.79
C GLU A 24 -9.78 -8.30 -5.29
N GLN A 25 -9.79 -7.08 -4.75
CA GLN A 25 -11.00 -6.45 -4.20
C GLN A 25 -11.76 -5.58 -5.21
N GLY A 26 -11.20 -5.34 -6.41
CA GLY A 26 -11.75 -4.36 -7.35
C GLY A 26 -11.84 -2.95 -6.76
N SER A 27 -11.00 -2.61 -5.78
CA SER A 27 -11.04 -1.34 -5.05
C SER A 27 -9.66 -0.74 -4.92
N SER A 28 -9.51 0.54 -5.31
CA SER A 28 -8.28 1.31 -5.11
C SER A 28 -7.97 1.55 -3.63
N THR A 29 -8.90 1.22 -2.74
CA THR A 29 -8.76 1.39 -1.31
C THR A 29 -8.82 0.06 -0.58
N VAL A 30 -7.74 -0.27 0.12
CA VAL A 30 -7.51 -1.57 0.75
C VAL A 30 -7.06 -1.42 2.21
N ARG A 31 -7.09 -2.53 2.95
CA ARG A 31 -6.56 -2.60 4.33
C ARG A 31 -5.43 -3.64 4.40
N PRO A 32 -4.22 -3.27 4.86
CA PRO A 32 -3.14 -4.22 5.10
C PRO A 32 -3.39 -4.97 6.43
N THR A 33 -4.34 -5.91 6.41
CA THR A 33 -4.69 -6.72 7.59
C THR A 33 -3.52 -7.61 8.01
N ARG A 34 -3.54 -8.10 9.26
CA ARG A 34 -2.52 -9.06 9.75
C ARG A 34 -2.44 -10.31 8.87
N ALA A 35 -3.57 -10.79 8.36
CA ALA A 35 -3.63 -11.93 7.46
C ALA A 35 -2.93 -11.64 6.12
N ALA A 36 -3.19 -10.47 5.53
CA ALA A 36 -2.51 -10.03 4.32
C ALA A 36 -1.00 -9.87 4.53
N LEU A 37 -0.59 -9.18 5.61
CA LEU A 37 0.82 -9.01 5.96
C LEU A 37 1.55 -10.36 6.08
N ARG A 38 0.93 -11.35 6.75
CA ARG A 38 1.49 -12.71 6.84
C ARG A 38 1.54 -13.41 5.48
N ARG A 39 0.48 -13.32 4.67
CA ARG A 39 0.42 -13.92 3.32
C ARG A 39 1.56 -13.44 2.43
N PHE A 40 1.93 -12.16 2.54
CA PHE A 40 2.98 -11.56 1.73
C PHE A 40 4.32 -11.47 2.47
N ALA A 41 4.49 -12.13 3.61
CA ALA A 41 5.72 -12.12 4.42
C ALA A 41 6.24 -10.72 4.77
N VAL A 42 5.33 -9.78 5.06
CA VAL A 42 5.64 -8.41 5.49
C VAL A 42 5.43 -8.31 7.01
N SER A 43 6.48 -7.94 7.76
CA SER A 43 6.32 -7.69 9.19
C SER A 43 5.50 -6.42 9.45
N ARG A 44 4.86 -6.33 10.62
CA ARG A 44 4.07 -5.15 10.98
C ARG A 44 4.91 -3.87 10.91
N ASP A 45 6.10 -3.88 11.51
CA ASP A 45 6.96 -2.68 11.55
C ASP A 45 7.42 -2.27 10.15
N ALA A 46 7.76 -3.26 9.31
CA ALA A 46 8.08 -3.03 7.91
C ALA A 46 6.92 -2.39 7.15
N ALA A 47 5.68 -2.81 7.43
CA ALA A 47 4.50 -2.21 6.82
C ALA A 47 4.31 -0.75 7.25
N TYR A 48 4.46 -0.42 8.53
CA TYR A 48 4.32 0.96 8.99
C TYR A 48 5.41 1.88 8.41
N ASP A 49 6.67 1.43 8.39
CA ASP A 49 7.77 2.18 7.78
C ASP A 49 7.57 2.37 6.27
N ALA A 50 7.19 1.30 5.55
CA ALA A 50 6.92 1.36 4.13
C ALA A 50 5.71 2.25 3.79
N LEU A 51 4.62 2.21 4.57
CA LEU A 51 3.47 3.10 4.37
C LEU A 51 3.87 4.57 4.48
N ARG A 52 4.73 4.93 5.44
CA ARG A 52 5.23 6.31 5.56
C ARG A 52 6.03 6.73 4.34
N LYS A 53 6.88 5.84 3.80
CA LYS A 53 7.70 6.11 2.60
C LYS A 53 6.84 6.25 1.34
N LEU A 54 5.86 5.37 1.16
CA LEU A 54 4.93 5.43 0.03
C LEU A 54 4.04 6.68 0.08
N GLU A 55 3.59 7.07 1.26
CA GLU A 55 2.80 8.29 1.46
C GLU A 55 3.64 9.54 1.20
N ALA A 56 4.89 9.60 1.70
CA ALA A 56 5.82 10.69 1.42
C ALA A 56 6.17 10.80 -0.08
N ALA A 57 6.12 9.68 -0.82
CA ALA A 57 6.33 9.65 -2.26
C ALA A 57 5.06 9.97 -3.08
N GLY A 58 3.92 10.24 -2.44
CA GLY A 58 2.65 10.53 -3.13
C GLY A 58 2.03 9.32 -3.85
N LEU A 59 2.41 8.10 -3.48
CA LEU A 59 1.94 6.87 -4.13
C LEU A 59 0.69 6.28 -3.46
N VAL A 60 0.45 6.67 -2.20
CA VAL A 60 -0.71 6.24 -1.41
C VAL A 60 -1.18 7.36 -0.49
N TYR A 61 -2.47 7.37 -0.18
CA TYR A 61 -3.03 8.08 0.97
C TYR A 61 -3.33 7.08 2.10
N VAL A 62 -2.88 7.38 3.33
CA VAL A 62 -3.04 6.46 4.46
C VAL A 62 -3.85 7.09 5.58
N TRP A 63 -5.11 6.65 5.70
CA TRP A 63 -5.96 7.04 6.82
C TRP A 63 -5.73 6.14 8.02
N ARG A 64 -5.41 6.74 9.16
CA ARG A 64 -5.03 6.06 10.41
C ARG A 64 -5.98 6.47 11.53
N LEU A 65 -6.52 5.48 12.23
CA LEU A 65 -7.27 5.67 13.48
C LEU A 65 -6.60 4.86 14.59
N PRO A 66 -6.50 5.38 15.83
CA PRO A 66 -5.98 4.62 16.97
C PRO A 66 -6.70 3.27 17.12
N GLY A 67 -5.92 2.20 17.30
CA GLY A 67 -6.45 0.83 17.47
C GLY A 67 -7.07 0.19 16.23
N ARG A 68 -7.06 0.86 15.06
CA ARG A 68 -7.61 0.33 13.80
C ARG A 68 -6.50 0.00 12.80
N VAL A 69 -6.78 -0.97 11.94
CA VAL A 69 -5.94 -1.23 10.76
C VAL A 69 -6.05 -0.02 9.84
N PRO A 70 -4.93 0.52 9.32
CA PRO A 70 -4.97 1.67 8.42
C PRO A 70 -5.78 1.35 7.16
N LYS A 71 -6.44 2.37 6.62
CA LYS A 71 -7.09 2.31 5.31
C LYS A 71 -6.17 3.00 4.31
N VAL A 72 -5.80 2.31 3.25
CA VAL A 72 -4.79 2.74 2.29
C VAL A 72 -5.44 2.89 0.93
N SER A 73 -5.40 4.09 0.37
CA SER A 73 -5.87 4.37 -0.98
C SER A 73 -4.66 4.49 -1.90
N LEU A 74 -4.66 3.73 -3.00
CA LEU A 74 -3.64 3.78 -4.04
C LEU A 74 -3.90 4.96 -4.96
N VAL A 75 -2.85 5.63 -5.37
CA VAL A 75 -2.91 6.86 -6.18
C VAL A 75 -2.21 6.62 -7.52
N GLU A 76 -2.76 7.21 -8.58
CA GLU A 76 -2.13 7.26 -9.89
C GLU A 76 -0.80 8.04 -9.81
N PRO A 77 0.33 7.47 -10.28
CA PRO A 77 1.63 8.12 -10.18
C PRO A 77 1.64 9.54 -10.78
N GLY A 78 2.12 10.52 -10.01
CA GLY A 78 2.22 11.91 -10.45
C GLY A 78 0.89 12.67 -10.45
N THR A 79 -0.16 12.12 -9.84
CA THR A 79 -1.46 12.78 -9.65
C THR A 79 -1.97 12.53 -8.24
N ASP A 80 -3.08 13.18 -7.87
CA ASP A 80 -3.84 12.89 -6.64
C ASP A 80 -5.07 12.01 -6.90
N GLN A 81 -5.20 11.45 -8.11
CA GLN A 81 -6.35 10.62 -8.47
C GLN A 81 -6.21 9.21 -7.93
N ALA A 82 -7.32 8.61 -7.50
CA ALA A 82 -7.34 7.21 -7.13
C ALA A 82 -6.91 6.32 -8.31
N LEU A 83 -6.11 5.30 -8.02
CA LEU A 83 -5.64 4.32 -9.01
C LEU A 83 -6.83 3.72 -9.76
N ARG A 84 -6.83 3.81 -11.09
CA ARG A 84 -7.82 3.16 -11.94
C ARG A 84 -7.51 1.68 -12.01
N LEU A 85 -8.48 0.87 -11.59
CA LEU A 85 -8.41 -0.58 -11.72
C LEU A 85 -9.10 -0.96 -13.03
N SER A 86 -8.34 -1.61 -13.92
CA SER A 86 -8.78 -2.12 -15.22
C SER A 86 -9.44 -3.49 -15.10
#